data_AF-A0A960AEY0-F1
#
_entry.id   AF-A0A960AEY0-F1
#
_cell.length_a   1.000
_cell.length_b   1.000
_cell.length_c   1.000
_cell.angle_alpha   90.00
_cell.angle_beta   90.00
_cell.angle_gamma   90.00
#
_symmetry.space_group_name_H-M   'P 1'
#
loop_
_entity.id
_entity.type
_entity.pdbx_description
1 polymer ?
#
loop_
_entity_poly.entity_id
_entity_poly.type
_entity_poly.pdbx_seq_one_letter_code
_entity_poly.pdbx_strand_id
1 'polypeptide(L)'
;MGLRSWLGRRRGEHDTAGPAVAAPPTEQDILAALNRVNAMLTEGNAPPVVTSRVQRIARTIRDTLPQLRNLGVGSMEGYSVMATATDYLPEAVGGYLRL
;
A
#
# COMPACT_ATOMS: atom_id res chain seq x y z
N MET A 1 -22.56 -42.36 -8.23
CA MET A 1 -22.26 -40.91 -8.31
C MET A 1 -20.86 -40.71 -7.74
N GLY A 2 -19.86 -40.55 -8.61
CA GLY A 2 -18.46 -40.83 -8.29
C GLY A 2 -17.58 -39.59 -8.15
N LEU A 3 -16.56 -39.71 -7.28
CA LEU A 3 -15.50 -38.74 -6.96
C LEU A 3 -14.80 -38.10 -8.18
N ARG A 4 -14.92 -38.71 -9.37
CA ARG A 4 -14.39 -38.18 -10.64
C ARG A 4 -15.14 -36.94 -11.15
N SER A 5 -16.42 -36.74 -10.81
CA SER A 5 -17.16 -35.53 -11.21
C SER A 5 -16.71 -34.29 -10.42
N TRP A 6 -16.25 -34.48 -9.19
CA TRP A 6 -15.68 -33.42 -8.35
C TRP A 6 -14.32 -32.94 -8.88
N LEU A 7 -13.48 -33.85 -9.38
CA LEU A 7 -12.21 -33.51 -10.01
C LEU A 7 -12.38 -32.82 -11.38
N GLY A 8 -13.41 -33.22 -12.15
CA GLY A 8 -13.71 -32.62 -13.45
C GLY A 8 -14.21 -31.16 -13.34
N ARG A 9 -14.98 -30.85 -12.30
CA ARG A 9 -15.50 -29.49 -12.06
C ARG A 9 -14.39 -28.46 -11.79
N ARG A 10 -13.29 -28.88 -11.16
CA ARG A 10 -12.13 -28.00 -10.94
C ARG A 10 -11.32 -27.66 -12.18
N ARG A 11 -11.51 -28.39 -13.29
CA ARG A 11 -10.81 -28.15 -14.56
C ARG A 11 -11.67 -27.39 -15.59
N GLY A 12 -12.97 -27.24 -15.33
CA GLY A 12 -13.93 -26.72 -16.32
C GLY A 12 -14.65 -25.42 -15.95
N GLU A 13 -14.42 -24.85 -14.77
CA GLU A 13 -15.00 -23.56 -14.37
C GLU A 13 -13.87 -22.59 -14.01
N HIS A 14 -14.08 -21.31 -14.31
CA HIS A 14 -13.18 -20.15 -14.15
C HIS A 14 -12.37 -19.72 -15.39
N ASP A 15 -13.06 -19.58 -16.53
CA ASP A 15 -12.78 -18.52 -17.51
C ASP A 15 -13.81 -17.39 -17.40
N THR A 16 -14.07 -16.98 -16.15
CA THR A 16 -14.65 -15.67 -15.83
C THR A 16 -13.52 -14.88 -15.23
N ALA A 17 -12.96 -13.96 -16.01
CA ALA A 17 -12.00 -12.99 -15.55
C ALA A 17 -12.63 -12.17 -14.41
N GLY A 18 -12.46 -12.64 -13.17
CA GLY A 18 -12.64 -11.81 -11.99
C GLY A 18 -11.71 -10.60 -12.08
N PRO A 19 -12.02 -9.48 -11.41
CA PRO A 19 -11.12 -8.33 -11.41
C PRO A 19 -9.72 -8.81 -11.02
N ALA A 20 -8.76 -8.59 -11.91
CA ALA A 20 -7.36 -8.93 -11.65
C ALA A 20 -6.98 -8.23 -10.35
N VAL A 21 -6.76 -8.99 -9.28
CA VAL A 21 -6.34 -8.43 -8.00
C VAL A 21 -4.99 -7.78 -8.27
N ALA A 22 -4.92 -6.46 -8.10
CA ALA A 22 -3.69 -5.73 -8.30
C ALA A 22 -2.59 -6.35 -7.43
N ALA A 23 -1.39 -6.52 -8.00
CA ALA A 23 -0.26 -7.02 -7.24
C ALA A 23 -0.04 -6.15 -6.00
N PRO A 24 0.35 -6.75 -4.86
CA PRO A 24 0.63 -5.97 -3.66
C PRO A 24 1.73 -4.94 -3.97
N PRO A 25 1.62 -3.70 -3.47
CA PRO A 25 2.63 -2.68 -3.67
C PRO A 25 4.01 -3.13 -3.21
N THR A 26 5.01 -2.78 -4.01
CA THR A 26 6.42 -3.09 -3.75
C THR A 26 7.07 -2.05 -2.83
N GLU A 27 8.28 -2.34 -2.35
CA GLU A 27 9.10 -1.36 -1.63
C GLU A 27 9.35 -0.08 -2.46
N GLN A 28 9.52 -0.23 -3.78
CA GLN A 28 9.69 0.91 -4.68
C GLN A 28 8.42 1.77 -4.75
N ASP A 29 7.24 1.15 -4.75
CA ASP A 29 5.95 1.86 -4.73
C ASP A 29 5.78 2.64 -3.43
N ILE A 30 6.19 2.06 -2.30
CA ILE A 30 6.21 2.75 -1.00
C ILE A 30 7.10 4.00 -1.08
N LEU A 31 8.34 3.85 -1.57
CA LEU A 31 9.27 4.97 -1.70
C LEU A 31 8.73 6.06 -2.65
N ALA A 32 8.12 5.66 -3.76
CA ALA A 32 7.50 6.57 -4.71
C ALA A 32 6.31 7.33 -4.08
N ALA A 33 5.47 6.64 -3.30
CA ALA A 33 4.36 7.26 -2.59
C ALA A 33 4.83 8.27 -1.53
N LEU A 34 5.88 7.95 -0.76
CA LEU A 34 6.48 8.88 0.19
C LEU A 34 7.06 10.14 -0.49
N ASN A 35 7.67 9.98 -1.67
CA ASN A 35 8.14 11.12 -2.46
C ASN A 35 6.99 11.98 -2.97
N ARG A 36 5.89 11.35 -3.44
CA ARG A 36 4.66 12.05 -3.84
C ARG A 36 4.08 12.86 -2.68
N VAL A 37 4.01 12.29 -1.47
CA VAL A 37 3.52 13.01 -0.28
C VAL A 37 4.37 14.26 0.00
N ASN A 38 5.70 14.15 -0.08
CA ASN A 38 6.57 15.33 0.09
C ASN A 38 6.35 16.39 -0.99
N ALA A 39 6.11 15.98 -2.25
CA ALA A 39 5.75 16.89 -3.32
C ALA A 39 4.42 17.60 -3.04
N MET A 40 3.38 16.87 -2.63
CA MET A 40 2.07 17.44 -2.26
C MET A 40 2.18 18.51 -1.18
N LEU A 41 2.99 18.26 -0.13
CA LEU A 41 3.22 19.25 0.93
C LEU A 41 3.89 20.52 0.42
N THR A 42 4.83 20.37 -0.52
CA THR A 42 5.59 21.48 -1.11
C THR A 42 4.70 22.30 -2.05
N GLU A 43 3.99 21.62 -2.95
CA GLU A 43 3.06 22.22 -3.92
C GLU A 43 1.87 22.89 -3.23
N GLY A 44 1.34 22.26 -2.19
CA GLY A 44 0.24 22.79 -1.38
C GLY A 44 0.65 23.85 -0.35
N ASN A 45 1.93 24.26 -0.31
CA ASN A 45 2.49 25.22 0.66
C ASN A 45 2.06 24.92 2.11
N ALA A 46 2.16 23.65 2.51
CA ALA A 46 1.67 23.18 3.79
C ALA A 46 2.36 23.90 4.97
N PRO A 47 1.64 24.22 6.06
CA PRO A 47 2.24 24.84 7.24
C PRO A 47 3.43 24.04 7.78
N PRO A 48 4.52 24.68 8.24
CA PRO A 48 5.74 24.00 8.67
C PRO A 48 5.53 22.91 9.73
N VAL A 49 4.58 23.11 10.64
CA VAL A 49 4.24 22.12 11.68
C VAL A 49 3.65 20.84 11.11
N VAL A 50 2.85 20.94 10.04
CA VAL A 50 2.26 19.78 9.36
C VAL A 50 3.32 19.07 8.54
N THR A 51 4.12 19.82 7.78
CA THR A 51 5.25 19.30 7.01
C THR A 51 6.21 18.50 7.90
N SER A 52 6.58 19.06 9.06
CA SER A 52 7.45 18.37 10.03
C SER A 52 6.87 17.04 10.51
N ARG A 53 5.59 16.99 10.85
CA ARG A 53 4.92 15.77 11.33
C ARG A 53 4.86 14.70 10.24
N VAL A 54 4.48 15.07 9.02
CA VAL A 54 4.39 14.13 7.90
C VAL A 54 5.78 13.61 7.52
N GLN A 55 6.80 14.47 7.50
CA GLN A 55 8.18 14.03 7.26
C GLN A 55 8.68 13.05 8.33
N ARG A 56 8.28 13.23 9.59
CA ARG A 56 8.60 12.28 10.67
C ARG A 56 7.94 10.92 10.41
N ILE A 57 6.67 10.89 10.01
CA ILE A 57 5.96 9.65 9.64
C ILE A 57 6.66 8.97 8.46
N ALA A 58 6.97 9.72 7.40
CA ALA A 58 7.66 9.19 6.22
C ALA A 58 9.03 8.60 6.55
N ARG A 59 9.76 9.23 7.48
CA ARG A 59 11.05 8.71 7.98
C ARG A 59 10.85 7.40 8.74
N THR A 60 9.89 7.34 9.67
CA THR A 60 9.57 6.11 10.40
C THR A 60 9.21 4.97 9.46
N ILE A 61 8.38 5.20 8.44
CA ILE A 61 8.07 4.17 7.43
C ILE A 61 9.35 3.69 6.73
N ARG A 62 10.21 4.62 6.29
CA ARG A 62 11.47 4.29 5.62
C ARG A 62 12.41 3.46 6.49
N ASP A 63 12.48 3.78 7.79
CA ASP A 63 13.32 3.07 8.76
C ASP A 63 12.81 1.65 9.04
N THR A 64 11.53 1.36 8.76
CA THR A 64 10.93 0.02 8.90
C THR A 64 11.03 -0.86 7.65
N LEU A 65 11.31 -0.28 6.47
CA LEU A 65 11.36 -1.03 5.20
C LEU A 65 12.32 -2.23 5.23
N PRO A 66 13.54 -2.14 5.80
CA PRO A 66 14.44 -3.29 5.84
C PRO A 66 13.85 -4.49 6.58
N GLN A 67 13.09 -4.25 7.65
CA GLN A 67 12.45 -5.25 8.48
C GLN A 67 11.25 -5.88 7.79
N LEU A 68 10.54 -5.13 6.91
CA LEU A 68 9.46 -5.68 6.10
C LEU A 68 9.90 -6.87 5.25
N ARG A 69 11.15 -6.87 4.77
CA ARG A 69 11.72 -8.01 4.01
C ARG A 69 11.81 -9.30 4.82
N ASN A 70 11.88 -9.18 6.15
CA ASN A 70 11.95 -10.31 7.06
C ASN A 70 10.57 -10.72 7.61
N LEU A 71 9.56 -9.87 7.45
CA LEU A 71 8.18 -10.23 7.74
C LEU A 71 7.68 -11.14 6.62
N GLY A 72 7.25 -12.35 6.96
CA GLY A 72 6.74 -13.30 5.98
C GLY A 72 5.63 -12.70 5.11
N VAL A 73 5.50 -13.22 3.88
CA VAL A 73 4.46 -12.80 2.93
C VAL A 73 3.09 -12.87 3.61
N GLY A 74 2.36 -11.75 3.65
CA GLY A 74 1.04 -11.67 4.27
C GLY A 74 1.01 -11.29 5.76
N SER A 75 2.11 -10.81 6.34
CA SER A 75 2.09 -10.19 7.68
C SER A 75 1.17 -8.97 7.71
N MET A 76 0.33 -8.90 8.75
CA MET A 76 -0.59 -7.79 8.98
C MET A 76 0.17 -6.48 9.25
N GLU A 77 1.30 -6.57 9.95
CA GLU A 77 2.19 -5.43 10.20
C GLU A 77 2.78 -4.90 8.89
N GLY A 78 3.24 -5.80 8.01
CA GLY A 78 3.75 -5.42 6.70
C GLY A 78 2.69 -4.79 5.81
N TYR A 79 1.48 -5.35 5.80
CA TYR A 79 0.33 -4.76 5.10
C TYR A 79 0.00 -3.36 5.64
N SER A 80 0.00 -3.19 6.96
CA SER A 80 -0.34 -1.91 7.60
C SER A 80 0.66 -0.80 7.22
N VAL A 81 1.96 -1.10 7.23
CA VAL A 81 2.99 -0.14 6.81
C VAL A 81 2.86 0.20 5.33
N MET A 82 2.65 -0.81 4.49
CA MET A 82 2.45 -0.64 3.05
C MET A 82 1.24 0.26 2.76
N ALA A 83 0.05 -0.11 3.28
CA ALA A 83 -1.20 0.64 3.06
C ALA A 83 -1.13 2.06 3.62
N THR A 84 -0.41 2.28 4.73
CA THR A 84 -0.18 3.62 5.25
C THR A 84 0.61 4.48 4.28
N ALA A 85 1.63 3.93 3.64
CA ALA A 85 2.46 4.69 2.72
C ALA A 85 1.78 4.95 1.37
N THR A 86 1.05 3.96 0.84
CA THR A 86 0.47 4.03 -0.51
C THR A 86 -0.92 4.65 -0.55
N ASP A 87 -1.71 4.49 0.50
CA ASP A 87 -3.13 4.84 0.50
C ASP A 87 -3.44 5.90 1.58
N TYR A 88 -3.25 5.58 2.86
CA TYR A 88 -3.75 6.42 3.96
C TYR A 88 -3.02 7.76 4.08
N LEU A 89 -1.69 7.77 4.02
CA LEU A 89 -0.93 9.02 4.18
C LEU A 89 -1.14 9.98 2.99
N PRO A 90 -1.06 9.55 1.72
CA PRO A 90 -1.41 10.40 0.59
C PRO A 90 -2.83 10.95 0.66
N GLU A 91 -3.82 10.11 1.01
CA GLU A 91 -5.21 10.55 1.13
C GLU A 91 -5.39 11.58 2.26
N ALA A 92 -4.82 11.33 3.44
CA ALA A 92 -4.90 12.24 4.57
C ALA A 92 -4.27 13.61 4.28
N VAL A 93 -3.08 13.63 3.64
CA VAL A 93 -2.42 14.88 3.25
C VAL A 93 -3.23 15.60 2.18
N GLY A 94 -3.73 14.87 1.18
CA GLY A 94 -4.58 15.45 0.14
C GLY A 94 -5.89 16.03 0.70
N GLY A 95 -6.49 15.38 1.70
CA GLY A 95 -7.67 15.89 2.40
C GLY A 95 -7.36 17.16 3.19
N TYR A 96 -6.26 17.15 3.96
CA TYR A 96 -5.83 18.31 4.74
C TYR A 96 -5.58 19.55 3.86
N LEU A 97 -4.93 19.37 2.70
CA LEU A 97 -4.59 20.49 1.80
C LEU A 97 -5.80 21.13 1.08
N ARG A 98 -6.98 20.50 1.15
CA ARG A 98 -8.22 21.05 0.57
C ARG A 98 -9.06 21.85 1.58
N LEU A 99 -8.68 21.87 2.85
CA LEU A 99 -9.34 22.63 3.91
C LEU A 99 -8.94 24.11 3.83
#